data_AF-A0A9Q3F488-F1
#
_entry.id   AF-A0A9Q3F488-F1
#
_cell.length_a   1.000
_cell.length_b   1.000
_cell.length_c   1.000
_cell.angle_alpha   90.00
_cell.angle_beta   90.00
_cell.angle_gamma   90.00
#
_symmetry.space_group_name_H-M   'P 1'
#
loop_
_entity.id
_entity.type
_entity.pdbx_description
1 polymer ?
#
loop_
_entity_poly.entity_id
_entity_poly.type
_entity_poly.pdbx_seq_one_letter_code
_entity_poly.pdbx_strand_id
1 'polypeptide(L)'
;MPSWLQKLLTNGAKASHLNEIGTSGTLVKKTTAENESLHVIPVLMKLCRQDKDVERAFFCSSSVRHVFKMRREGGFCGYRNIQMLVSHIKDAQRPGHERFPGSGLPSILELQDMIEKAWDMGINSTGRIETGGIKGTRKYIGTPEGS
;
A
#
# COMPACT_ATOMS: atom_id res chain seq x y z
N MET A 1 5.55 -21.12 -1.69
CA MET A 1 4.31 -20.61 -2.33
C MET A 1 4.22 -21.15 -3.75
N PRO A 2 3.03 -21.43 -4.34
CA PRO A 2 2.94 -21.88 -5.73
C PRO A 2 3.54 -20.87 -6.72
N SER A 3 4.21 -21.35 -7.76
CA SER A 3 4.94 -20.50 -8.72
C SER A 3 4.03 -19.48 -9.43
N TRP A 4 2.79 -19.85 -9.74
CA TRP A 4 1.82 -18.92 -10.35
C TRP A 4 1.50 -17.73 -9.44
N LEU A 5 1.42 -17.96 -8.12
CA LEU A 5 1.12 -16.91 -7.16
C LEU A 5 2.35 -16.04 -6.93
N GLN A 6 3.54 -16.64 -6.87
CA GLN A 6 4.78 -15.87 -6.83
C GLN A 6 4.88 -14.94 -8.04
N LYS A 7 4.62 -15.43 -9.27
CA LYS A 7 4.58 -14.59 -10.47
C LYS A 7 3.53 -13.48 -10.40
N LEU A 8 2.34 -13.77 -9.88
CA LEU A 8 1.30 -12.76 -9.67
C LEU A 8 1.78 -11.65 -8.72
N LEU A 9 2.45 -12.01 -7.62
CA LEU A 9 2.94 -11.05 -6.64
C LEU A 9 4.17 -10.27 -7.12
N THR A 10 5.05 -10.91 -7.90
CA THR A 10 6.20 -10.26 -8.53
C THR A 10 5.76 -9.25 -9.59
N ASN A 11 4.81 -9.64 -10.44
CA ASN A 11 4.32 -8.75 -11.50
C ASN A 11 3.43 -7.62 -10.96
N GLY A 12 2.83 -7.84 -9.78
CA GLY A 12 1.85 -6.92 -9.21
C GLY A 12 0.56 -6.85 -10.02
N ALA A 13 -0.30 -5.89 -9.68
CA ALA A 13 -1.44 -5.57 -10.51
C ALA A 13 -0.98 -4.84 -11.76
N LYS A 14 -1.69 -5.05 -12.89
CA LYS A 14 -1.36 -4.35 -14.12
C LYS A 14 -1.44 -2.85 -13.87
N ALA A 15 -0.45 -2.13 -14.37
CA ALA A 15 -0.36 -0.70 -14.21
C ALA A 15 -0.74 0.00 -15.51
N SER A 16 -1.58 1.03 -15.40
CA SER A 16 -1.88 1.97 -16.48
C SER A 16 -1.01 3.20 -16.30
N HIS A 17 -0.38 3.67 -17.37
CA HIS A 17 0.43 4.89 -17.36
C HIS A 17 -0.36 6.03 -17.98
N LEU A 18 -0.71 7.02 -17.17
CA LEU A 18 -1.29 8.28 -17.61
C LEU A 18 -0.23 9.37 -17.52
N ASN A 19 -0.08 10.14 -18.58
CA ASN A 19 0.69 11.38 -18.53
C ASN A 19 -0.27 12.48 -18.08
N GLU A 20 -0.08 13.00 -16.87
CA GLU A 20 -0.78 14.20 -16.39
C GLU A 20 0.15 15.41 -16.53
N ILE A 21 -0.38 16.56 -16.90
CA ILE A 21 0.38 17.81 -16.88
C ILE A 21 0.31 18.35 -15.45
N GLY A 22 1.44 18.40 -14.76
CA GLY A 22 1.56 18.98 -13.44
C GLY A 22 1.30 20.49 -13.44
N THR A 23 1.09 21.05 -12.26
CA THR A 23 0.84 22.50 -12.06
C THR A 23 1.97 23.40 -12.58
N SER A 24 3.18 22.87 -12.74
CA SER A 24 4.34 23.54 -13.35
C SER A 24 4.43 23.41 -14.88
N GLY A 25 3.44 22.78 -15.54
CA GLY A 25 3.49 22.45 -16.97
C GLY A 25 4.33 21.21 -17.31
N THR A 26 4.90 20.53 -16.31
CA THR A 26 5.73 19.34 -16.50
C THR A 26 4.87 18.09 -16.67
N LEU A 27 5.21 17.20 -17.61
CA LEU A 27 4.57 15.89 -17.73
C LEU A 27 4.95 15.01 -16.54
N VAL A 28 3.96 14.68 -15.70
CA VAL A 28 4.08 13.73 -14.60
C VAL A 28 3.47 12.41 -15.05
N LYS A 29 4.29 11.36 -15.10
CA LYS A 29 3.83 10.00 -15.39
C LYS A 29 3.16 9.41 -14.16
N LYS A 30 1.83 9.48 -14.10
CA LYS A 30 1.04 8.87 -13.04
C LYS A 30 0.77 7.42 -13.39
N THR A 31 1.18 6.54 -12.50
CA THR A 31 0.99 5.10 -12.66
C THR A 31 -0.09 4.66 -11.69
N THR A 32 -1.19 4.15 -12.22
CA THR A 32 -2.30 3.63 -11.42
C THR A 32 -2.37 2.13 -11.62
N ALA A 33 -2.30 1.37 -10.53
CA ALA A 33 -2.45 -0.07 -10.57
C ALA A 33 -3.94 -0.46 -10.62
N GLU A 34 -4.29 -1.54 -11.33
CA GLU A 34 -5.67 -2.04 -11.45
C GLU A 34 -6.31 -2.37 -10.09
N ASN A 35 -5.50 -2.67 -9.07
CA ASN A 35 -5.98 -2.97 -7.72
C ASN A 35 -5.97 -1.74 -6.79
N GLU A 36 -5.91 -0.54 -7.35
CA GLU A 36 -5.97 0.73 -6.61
C GLU A 36 -7.25 1.50 -6.93
N SER A 37 -7.82 2.15 -5.93
CA SER A 37 -8.86 3.15 -6.09
C SER A 37 -8.41 4.47 -5.48
N LEU A 38 -8.21 5.46 -6.35
CA LEU A 38 -7.83 6.81 -5.95
C LEU A 38 -9.06 7.57 -5.44
N HIS A 39 -8.83 8.58 -4.61
CA HIS A 39 -9.84 9.57 -4.21
C HIS A 39 -11.04 9.03 -3.41
N VAL A 40 -10.95 7.84 -2.83
CA VAL A 40 -12.01 7.31 -1.94
C VAL A 40 -12.32 8.29 -0.82
N ILE A 41 -11.29 8.81 -0.13
CA ILE A 41 -11.47 9.80 0.95
C ILE A 41 -12.10 11.10 0.45
N PRO A 42 -11.60 11.77 -0.61
CA PRO A 42 -12.29 12.90 -1.24
C PRO A 42 -13.77 12.68 -1.57
N VAL A 43 -14.12 11.52 -2.12
CA VAL A 43 -15.51 11.21 -2.45
C VAL A 43 -16.35 11.06 -1.19
N LEU A 44 -15.87 10.33 -0.18
CA LEU A 44 -16.56 10.18 1.10
C LEU A 44 -16.74 11.53 1.81
N MET A 45 -15.73 12.39 1.82
CA MET A 45 -15.84 13.75 2.36
C MET A 45 -16.94 14.55 1.66
N LYS A 46 -17.05 14.44 0.33
CA LYS A 46 -18.10 15.12 -0.43
C LYS A 46 -19.49 14.59 -0.09
N LEU A 47 -19.64 13.26 0.00
CA LEU A 47 -20.91 12.63 0.35
C LEU A 47 -21.34 13.02 1.77
N CYS A 48 -20.46 12.93 2.76
CA CYS A 48 -20.77 13.31 4.14
C CYS A 48 -21.11 14.81 4.29
N ARG A 49 -20.53 15.70 3.46
CA ARG A 49 -20.90 17.12 3.46
C ARG A 49 -22.31 17.39 2.90
N GLN A 50 -22.84 16.47 2.09
CA GLN A 50 -24.16 16.59 1.46
C GLN A 50 -25.25 15.87 2.26
N ASP A 51 -24.84 14.96 3.15
CA ASP A 51 -25.74 14.21 4.01
C ASP A 51 -26.16 15.06 5.22
N LYS A 52 -27.47 15.22 5.40
CA LYS A 52 -28.04 16.02 6.50
C LYS A 52 -28.05 15.27 7.83
N ASP A 53 -27.90 13.94 7.80
CA ASP A 53 -27.92 13.09 8.98
C ASP A 53 -26.51 12.90 9.58
N VAL A 54 -25.47 13.31 8.85
CA VAL A 54 -24.08 13.29 9.35
C VAL A 54 -23.79 14.57 10.15
N GLU A 55 -23.74 14.46 11.48
CA GLU A 55 -23.34 15.58 12.34
C GLU A 55 -21.85 15.92 12.17
N ARG A 56 -20.98 14.90 12.28
CA ARG A 56 -19.52 15.04 12.17
C ARG A 56 -18.88 13.79 11.59
N ALA A 57 -17.87 13.98 10.74
CA ALA A 57 -17.04 12.91 10.19
C ALA A 57 -15.56 13.33 10.17
N PHE A 58 -14.68 12.45 10.66
CA PHE A 58 -13.24 12.65 10.65
C PHE A 58 -12.62 11.65 9.67
N PHE A 59 -11.78 12.17 8.77
CA PHE A 59 -11.13 11.38 7.74
C PHE A 59 -9.62 11.41 7.92
N CYS A 60 -8.97 10.34 7.47
CA CYS A 60 -7.52 10.36 7.24
C CYS A 60 -7.17 11.28 6.06
N SER A 61 -5.89 11.34 5.70
CA SER A 61 -5.44 12.17 4.58
C SER A 61 -6.19 11.84 3.28
N SER A 62 -6.56 12.88 2.53
CA SER A 62 -7.13 12.76 1.20
C SER A 62 -6.19 12.11 0.18
N SER A 63 -4.89 12.01 0.52
CA SER A 63 -3.85 11.38 -0.29
C SER A 63 -3.81 9.85 -0.20
N VAL A 64 -4.59 9.23 0.71
CA VAL A 64 -4.61 7.76 0.83
C VAL A 64 -5.23 7.14 -0.42
N ARG A 65 -4.51 6.19 -1.02
CA ARG A 65 -5.03 5.29 -2.05
C ARG A 65 -5.62 4.07 -1.38
N HIS A 66 -6.80 3.65 -1.81
CA HIS A 66 -7.34 2.34 -1.40
C HIS A 66 -6.69 1.24 -2.24
N VAL A 67 -6.20 0.18 -1.61
CA VAL A 67 -5.58 -0.96 -2.29
C VAL A 67 -6.35 -2.22 -1.94
N PHE A 68 -6.93 -2.87 -2.95
CA PHE A 68 -7.73 -4.07 -2.76
C PHE A 68 -7.00 -5.33 -3.25
N LYS A 69 -7.57 -6.49 -2.87
CA LYS A 69 -6.99 -7.79 -3.21
C LYS A 69 -7.13 -8.11 -4.71
N MET A 70 -6.09 -8.66 -5.31
CA MET A 70 -6.17 -9.25 -6.64
C MET A 70 -6.93 -10.59 -6.61
N ARG A 71 -7.54 -10.95 -7.74
CA ARG A 71 -8.30 -12.20 -7.86
C ARG A 71 -7.38 -13.40 -7.58
N ARG A 72 -7.83 -14.31 -6.71
CA ARG A 72 -7.11 -15.54 -6.27
C ARG A 72 -5.83 -15.31 -5.46
N GLU A 73 -5.48 -14.08 -5.04
CA GLU A 73 -4.21 -13.85 -4.33
C GLU A 73 -4.15 -14.49 -2.94
N GLY A 74 -5.27 -14.55 -2.22
CA GLY A 74 -5.34 -15.13 -0.87
C GLY A 74 -5.09 -14.12 0.26
N GLY A 75 -4.40 -14.56 1.31
CA GLY A 75 -4.33 -13.92 2.64
C GLY A 75 -3.32 -12.79 2.81
N PHE A 76 -3.31 -11.81 1.89
CA PHE A 76 -2.33 -10.71 1.92
C PHE A 76 -2.88 -9.37 2.46
N CYS A 77 -4.01 -9.40 3.18
CA CYS A 77 -4.69 -8.18 3.66
C CYS A 77 -3.80 -7.26 4.52
N GLY A 78 -3.00 -7.80 5.43
CA GLY A 78 -2.08 -6.99 6.26
C GLY A 78 -1.09 -6.19 5.41
N TYR A 79 -0.53 -6.81 4.38
CA TYR A 79 0.35 -6.14 3.43
C TYR A 79 -0.39 -5.09 2.59
N ARG A 80 -1.64 -5.35 2.18
CA ARG A 80 -2.47 -4.34 1.49
C ARG A 80 -2.72 -3.11 2.38
N ASN A 81 -2.92 -3.31 3.68
CA ASN A 81 -3.04 -2.21 4.64
C ASN A 81 -1.74 -1.41 4.74
N ILE A 82 -0.57 -2.08 4.78
CA ILE A 82 0.72 -1.38 4.74
C ILE A 82 0.86 -0.58 3.45
N GLN A 83 0.47 -1.12 2.29
CA GLN A 83 0.47 -0.36 1.03
C GLN A 83 -0.39 0.91 1.11
N MET A 84 -1.57 0.84 1.73
CA MET A 84 -2.42 2.03 1.94
C MET A 84 -1.75 3.06 2.85
N LEU A 85 -1.07 2.64 3.92
CA LEU A 85 -0.31 3.54 4.79
C LEU A 85 0.89 4.18 4.04
N VAL A 86 1.64 3.38 3.28
CA VAL A 86 2.76 3.85 2.46
C VAL A 86 2.28 4.86 1.41
N SER A 87 1.08 4.67 0.84
CA SER A 87 0.50 5.64 -0.10
C SER A 87 0.33 7.02 0.53
N HIS A 88 -0.11 7.09 1.79
CA HIS A 88 -0.19 8.36 2.52
C HIS A 88 1.19 8.97 2.71
N ILE A 89 2.15 8.20 3.23
CA ILE A 89 3.52 8.67 3.49
C ILE A 89 4.12 9.26 2.22
N LYS A 90 3.99 8.54 1.10
CA LYS A 90 4.53 8.92 -0.20
C LYS A 90 3.83 10.14 -0.79
N ASP A 91 2.51 10.08 -0.94
CA ASP A 91 1.76 11.11 -1.67
C ASP A 91 1.59 12.41 -0.87
N ALA A 92 1.66 12.35 0.46
CA ALA A 92 1.71 13.53 1.32
C ALA A 92 3.14 13.96 1.71
N GLN A 93 4.17 13.35 1.11
CA GLN A 93 5.59 13.64 1.36
C GLN A 93 5.95 13.72 2.85
N ARG A 94 5.42 12.77 3.64
CA ARG A 94 5.70 12.68 5.08
C ARG A 94 7.17 12.29 5.30
N PRO A 95 7.74 12.54 6.49
CA PRO A 95 9.09 12.07 6.82
C PRO A 95 9.24 10.56 6.53
N GLY A 96 10.32 10.16 5.86
CA GLY A 96 10.54 8.78 5.45
C GLY A 96 10.02 8.42 4.06
N HIS A 97 9.33 9.32 3.33
CA HIS A 97 8.84 9.05 1.99
C HIS A 97 9.96 8.69 1.00
N GLU A 98 11.18 9.18 1.22
CA GLU A 98 12.37 8.88 0.43
C GLU A 98 12.76 7.40 0.47
N ARG A 99 12.28 6.64 1.46
CA ARG A 99 12.45 5.18 1.56
C ARG A 99 11.58 4.40 0.57
N PHE A 100 10.61 5.07 -0.07
CA PHE A 100 9.68 4.46 -1.03
C PHE A 100 9.83 5.10 -2.42
N PRO A 101 10.97 4.90 -3.12
CA PRO A 101 11.26 5.54 -4.40
C PRO A 101 10.31 5.08 -5.53
N GLY A 102 10.38 5.76 -6.68
CA GLY A 102 9.55 5.46 -7.86
C GLY A 102 8.12 6.00 -7.76
N SER A 103 7.24 5.63 -8.70
CA SER A 103 5.84 6.10 -8.73
C SER A 103 4.83 5.13 -8.07
N GLY A 104 5.19 3.86 -7.91
CA GLY A 104 4.32 2.80 -7.37
C GLY A 104 4.45 2.57 -5.85
N LEU A 105 3.61 1.70 -5.32
CA LEU A 105 3.68 1.16 -3.96
C LEU A 105 4.56 -0.12 -3.94
N PRO A 106 5.24 -0.43 -2.83
CA PRO A 106 6.02 -1.65 -2.72
C PRO A 106 5.12 -2.89 -2.88
N SER A 107 5.58 -3.87 -3.64
CA SER A 107 4.92 -5.17 -3.80
C SER A 107 4.89 -5.96 -2.49
N ILE A 108 4.10 -7.03 -2.45
CA ILE A 108 4.02 -7.93 -1.29
C ILE A 108 5.39 -8.53 -0.96
N LEU A 109 6.17 -8.90 -1.99
CA LEU A 109 7.48 -9.51 -1.80
C LEU A 109 8.50 -8.48 -1.29
N GLU A 110 8.47 -7.25 -1.81
CA GLU A 110 9.30 -6.16 -1.27
C GLU A 110 8.93 -5.85 0.18
N LEU A 111 7.64 -5.85 0.53
CA LEU A 111 7.21 -5.68 1.92
C LEU A 111 7.72 -6.80 2.83
N GLN A 112 7.68 -8.07 2.37
CA GLN A 112 8.28 -9.18 3.12
C GLN A 112 9.78 -8.96 3.34
N ASP A 113 10.51 -8.48 2.32
CA ASP A 113 11.93 -8.16 2.43
C ASP A 113 12.19 -7.00 3.42
N MET A 114 11.36 -5.96 3.39
CA MET A 114 11.48 -4.80 4.29
C MET A 114 11.21 -5.20 5.75
N ILE A 115 10.17 -5.99 6.01
CA ILE A 115 9.83 -6.48 7.35
C ILE A 115 10.95 -7.36 7.90
N GLU A 116 11.42 -8.32 7.11
CA GLU A 116 12.52 -9.19 7.53
C GLU A 116 13.82 -8.43 7.76
N LYS A 117 14.10 -7.40 6.97
CA LYS A 117 15.25 -6.51 7.22
C LYS A 117 15.09 -5.73 8.51
N ALA A 118 13.88 -5.29 8.86
CA ALA A 118 13.62 -4.64 10.15
C ALA A 118 13.88 -5.60 11.32
N TRP A 119 13.46 -6.86 11.19
CA TRP A 119 13.79 -7.92 12.16
C TRP A 119 15.30 -8.13 12.31
N ASP A 120 16.05 -8.13 11.21
CA ASP A 120 17.51 -8.25 11.21
C ASP A 120 18.19 -7.04 11.88
N MET A 121 17.53 -5.88 11.88
CA MET A 121 17.95 -4.67 12.60
C MET A 121 17.53 -4.65 14.09
N GLY A 122 16.87 -5.70 14.58
CA GLY A 122 16.40 -5.82 15.96
C GLY A 122 15.03 -5.20 16.24
N ILE A 123 14.34 -4.66 15.23
CA ILE A 123 12.97 -4.15 15.36
C ILE A 123 12.03 -5.35 15.33
N ASN A 124 11.26 -5.60 16.38
CA ASN A 124 10.31 -6.72 16.46
C ASN A 124 10.90 -8.08 16.01
N SER A 125 12.14 -8.36 16.40
CA SER A 125 12.86 -9.57 15.95
C SER A 125 12.20 -10.89 16.36
N THR A 126 11.34 -10.87 17.38
CA THR A 126 10.47 -11.99 17.79
C THR A 126 9.57 -12.46 16.66
N GLY A 127 9.10 -11.56 15.78
CA GLY A 127 8.27 -11.92 14.63
C GLY A 127 8.96 -12.93 13.69
N ARG A 128 10.29 -12.85 13.54
CA ARG A 128 11.06 -13.84 12.77
C ARG A 128 11.00 -15.23 13.40
N ILE A 129 11.07 -15.29 14.73
CA ILE A 129 11.06 -16.55 15.49
C ILE A 129 9.66 -17.18 15.44
N GLU A 130 8.62 -16.39 15.71
CA GLU A 130 7.24 -16.85 15.75
C GLU A 130 6.75 -17.35 14.39
N THR A 131 7.16 -16.67 13.32
CA THR A 131 6.73 -17.03 11.97
C THR A 131 7.67 -18.03 11.32
N GLY A 132 8.95 -18.11 11.71
CA GLY A 132 10.00 -18.81 10.96
C GLY A 132 10.34 -18.11 9.63
N GLY A 133 10.18 -16.78 9.57
CA GLY A 133 10.37 -15.97 8.35
C GLY A 133 9.14 -15.90 7.45
N ILE A 134 8.97 -14.80 6.73
CA ILE A 134 7.81 -14.53 5.87
C ILE A 134 8.14 -14.41 4.38
N LYS A 135 9.42 -14.27 4.01
CA LYS A 135 9.86 -14.15 2.60
C LYS A 135 9.40 -15.32 1.73
N GLY A 136 8.74 -14.99 0.62
CA GLY A 136 8.24 -15.99 -0.35
C GLY A 136 7.15 -16.91 0.21
N THR A 137 6.59 -16.57 1.37
CA THR A 137 5.52 -17.33 2.01
C THR A 137 4.15 -16.69 1.77
N ARG A 138 3.11 -17.38 2.20
CA ARG A 138 1.73 -16.90 2.23
C ARG A 138 1.27 -16.55 3.66
N LYS A 139 2.24 -16.31 4.57
CA LYS A 139 1.94 -16.06 5.99
C LYS A 139 1.25 -14.72 6.15
N TYR A 140 0.21 -14.73 6.97
CA TYR A 140 -0.46 -13.52 7.43
C TYR A 140 0.52 -12.70 8.26
N ILE A 141 0.33 -11.39 8.25
CA ILE A 141 1.00 -10.45 9.14
C ILE A 141 -0.05 -9.63 9.89
N GLY A 142 0.30 -9.15 11.07
CA GLY A 142 -0.53 -8.32 11.91
C GLY A 142 0.02 -6.90 12.04
N THR A 143 -0.49 -6.19 13.04
CA THR A 143 -0.03 -4.84 13.40
C THR A 143 1.47 -4.77 13.72
N PRO A 144 2.09 -5.74 14.45
CA PRO A 144 3.52 -5.67 14.79
C PRO A 144 4.47 -5.66 13.59
N GLU A 145 4.06 -6.22 12.46
CA GLU A 145 4.86 -6.20 11.22
C GLU A 145 4.68 -4.89 10.42
N GLY A 146 3.61 -4.13 10.71
CA GLY A 146 3.33 -2.85 10.04
C GLY A 146 3.82 -1.62 10.80
N SER A 147 4.34 -1.80 12.02
CA SER A 147 4.81 -0.75 12.92
C SER A 147 6.29 -0.46 12.83
#